data_AF-D3AI70-F1
#
_entry.id   AF-D3AI70-F1
#
_cell.length_a   1.000
_cell.length_b   1.000
_cell.length_c   1.000
_cell.angle_alpha   90.00
_cell.angle_beta   90.00
_cell.angle_gamma   90.00
#
_symmetry.space_group_name_H-M   'P 1'
#
loop_
_entity.id
_entity.type
_entity.pdbx_description
1 polymer ?
#
loop_
_entity_poly.entity_id
_entity_poly.type
_entity_poly.pdbx_seq_one_letter_code
_entity_poly.pdbx_strand_id
1 'polypeptide(L)'
;MNWEPWTGCYQISDGCANCYFYGPYAKRCGQNTILKTDKFNWPIRRNKKGEYNIKGDKILATCFATDFFLPEADEWRKEVWGMIRERTDIDFLILTKRIDRFPVSLPDDWGEGYDNVNIGCTVENQAIADYRLPLFLSYPMKRRFIACAPLLEAIDLTAYLHGVDHVTVGGETGREARECDY
;
A
#
# COMPACT_ATOMS: atom_id res chain seq x y z
N MET A 1 -9.34 -10.95 1.90
CA MET A 1 -10.34 -9.86 1.97
C MET A 1 -9.55 -8.57 1.99
N ASN A 2 -9.92 -7.58 1.18
CA ASN A 2 -9.24 -6.29 1.16
C ASN A 2 -10.11 -5.23 1.82
N TRP A 3 -9.47 -4.24 2.43
CA TRP A 3 -10.10 -3.03 2.89
C TRP A 3 -9.64 -1.85 2.03
N GLU A 4 -10.62 -1.24 1.35
CA GLU A 4 -10.41 -0.13 0.44
C GLU A 4 -11.22 1.07 0.98
N PRO A 5 -10.66 1.88 1.89
CA PRO A 5 -11.38 2.99 2.51
C PRO A 5 -11.73 4.11 1.50
N TRP A 6 -10.99 4.19 0.40
CA TRP A 6 -11.27 5.01 -0.76
C TRP A 6 -11.07 4.19 -2.04
N THR A 7 -11.53 4.74 -3.17
CA THR A 7 -11.33 4.22 -4.52
C THR A 7 -10.69 5.29 -5.39
N GLY A 8 -10.15 4.87 -6.53
CA GLY A 8 -9.48 5.72 -7.50
C GLY A 8 -7.97 5.65 -7.31
N CYS A 9 -7.22 5.88 -8.38
CA CYS A 9 -5.78 6.07 -8.33
C CYS A 9 -5.35 6.74 -9.64
N TYR A 10 -4.11 7.21 -9.69
CA TYR A 10 -3.51 7.74 -10.91
C TYR A 10 -2.05 7.30 -11.02
N GLN A 11 -1.53 7.33 -12.23
CA GLN A 11 -0.15 6.96 -12.52
C GLN A 11 0.82 7.89 -11.78
N ILE A 12 1.86 7.30 -11.19
CA ILE A 12 2.98 8.04 -10.57
C ILE A 12 4.34 7.60 -11.12
N SER A 13 4.39 6.47 -11.82
CA SER A 13 5.63 5.92 -12.36
C SER A 13 5.35 4.90 -13.47
N ASP A 14 6.38 4.42 -14.16
CA ASP A 14 6.25 3.52 -15.30
C ASP A 14 5.69 2.15 -14.93
N GLY A 15 5.79 1.73 -13.66
CA GLY A 15 5.12 0.54 -13.14
C GLY A 15 3.59 0.66 -13.11
N CYS A 16 3.01 1.83 -13.40
CA CYS A 16 1.56 2.00 -13.54
C CYS A 16 1.06 1.86 -14.98
N ALA A 17 1.95 1.83 -15.97
CA ALA A 17 1.58 1.91 -17.40
C ALA A 17 0.56 0.83 -17.80
N ASN A 18 0.74 -0.42 -17.33
CA ASN A 18 -0.20 -1.52 -17.53
C ASN A 18 -0.85 -1.99 -16.21
N CYS A 19 -1.14 -1.05 -15.30
CA CYS A 19 -1.76 -1.37 -14.02
C CYS A 19 -3.01 -2.25 -14.20
N TYR A 20 -3.04 -3.42 -13.56
CA TYR A 20 -4.15 -4.37 -13.67
C TYR A 20 -5.50 -3.83 -13.19
N PHE A 21 -5.49 -2.76 -12.39
CA PHE A 21 -6.70 -2.18 -11.81
C PHE A 21 -7.19 -0.92 -12.54
N TYR A 22 -6.30 0.03 -12.84
CA TYR A 22 -6.63 1.33 -13.44
C TYR A 22 -5.95 1.61 -14.77
N GLY A 23 -5.09 0.71 -15.25
CA GLY A 23 -4.39 0.86 -16.52
C GLY A 23 -5.34 0.90 -17.71
N PRO A 24 -4.83 1.24 -18.91
CA PRO A 24 -5.62 1.47 -20.11
C PRO A 24 -6.50 0.28 -20.50
N TYR A 25 -6.08 -0.94 -20.15
CA TYR A 25 -6.76 -2.20 -20.47
C TYR A 25 -7.58 -2.78 -19.30
N ALA A 26 -7.61 -2.10 -18.15
CA ALA A 26 -8.32 -2.57 -16.97
C ALA A 26 -9.78 -2.12 -16.97
N LYS A 27 -10.63 -2.85 -16.23
CA LYS A 27 -12.07 -2.55 -16.12
C LYS A 27 -12.38 -1.17 -15.54
N ARG A 28 -11.44 -0.57 -14.80
CA ARG A 28 -11.61 0.75 -14.14
C ARG A 28 -10.73 1.83 -14.78
N CYS A 29 -10.26 1.62 -16.01
CA CYS A 29 -9.57 2.64 -16.78
C CYS A 29 -10.31 3.98 -16.73
N GLY A 30 -9.60 5.06 -16.43
CA GLY A 30 -10.14 6.42 -16.32
C GLY A 30 -10.84 6.76 -14.99
N GLN A 31 -10.99 5.81 -14.06
CA GLN A 31 -11.54 6.08 -12.72
C GLN A 31 -10.49 6.69 -11.78
N ASN A 32 -9.99 7.88 -12.13
CA ASN A 32 -8.89 8.53 -11.42
C ASN A 32 -9.33 9.44 -10.28
N THR A 33 -10.64 9.70 -10.15
CA THR A 33 -11.19 10.51 -9.06
C THR A 33 -11.13 9.75 -7.75
N ILE A 34 -10.51 10.35 -6.73
CA ILE A 34 -10.39 9.75 -5.41
C ILE A 34 -11.66 10.00 -4.61
N LEU A 35 -12.34 8.94 -4.20
CA LEU A 35 -13.62 9.00 -3.48
C LEU A 35 -13.60 8.09 -2.25
N LYS A 36 -14.08 8.59 -1.11
CA LYS A 36 -14.33 7.78 0.10
C LYS A 36 -15.38 6.71 -0.21
N THR A 37 -15.15 5.46 0.19
CA THR A 37 -16.07 4.34 -0.09
C THR A 37 -17.13 4.15 1.01
N ASP A 38 -18.17 3.41 0.68
CA ASP A 38 -19.14 2.89 1.65
C ASP A 38 -18.54 1.86 2.61
N LYS A 39 -17.27 1.50 2.48
CA LYS A 39 -16.50 0.61 3.36
C LYS A 39 -15.38 1.34 4.10
N PHE A 40 -15.43 2.68 4.14
CA PHE A 40 -14.45 3.52 4.83
C PHE A 40 -14.09 3.00 6.22
N ASN A 41 -15.08 2.73 7.07
CA ASN A 41 -14.89 2.26 8.44
C ASN A 41 -15.07 0.75 8.63
N TRP A 42 -14.92 -0.07 7.57
CA TRP A 42 -15.20 -1.51 7.60
C TRP A 42 -14.50 -2.29 8.73
N PRO A 43 -13.22 -2.04 9.09
CA PRO A 43 -12.55 -2.78 10.15
C PRO A 43 -13.20 -2.62 11.52
N ILE A 44 -13.82 -1.47 11.80
CA ILE A 44 -14.44 -1.21 13.11
C ILE A 44 -15.95 -1.46 13.10
N ARG A 45 -16.56 -1.81 11.95
CA ARG A 45 -17.99 -2.13 11.92
C ARG A 45 -18.27 -3.39 12.71
N ARG A 46 -19.33 -3.33 13.50
CA ARG A 46 -19.80 -4.42 14.34
C ARG A 46 -21.17 -4.91 13.89
N ASN A 47 -21.45 -6.19 14.14
CA ASN A 47 -22.76 -6.78 13.93
C ASN A 47 -23.71 -6.46 15.11
N LYS A 48 -24.97 -6.93 15.05
CA LYS A 48 -25.97 -6.72 16.11
C LYS A 48 -25.57 -7.28 17.48
N LYS A 49 -24.60 -8.20 17.52
CA LYS A 49 -24.05 -8.78 18.77
C LYS A 49 -22.85 -8.00 19.32
N GLY A 50 -22.45 -6.90 18.66
CA GLY A 50 -21.30 -6.09 19.07
C GLY A 50 -19.95 -6.67 18.64
N GLU A 51 -19.92 -7.75 17.87
CA GLU A 51 -18.67 -8.33 17.35
C GLU A 51 -18.22 -7.63 16.06
N TYR A 52 -16.91 -7.45 15.87
CA TYR A 52 -16.39 -6.94 14.60
C TYR A 52 -16.79 -7.83 13.42
N ASN A 53 -17.23 -7.21 12.33
CA ASN A 53 -17.56 -7.89 11.07
C ASN A 53 -16.32 -8.58 10.49
N ILE A 54 -15.16 -7.94 10.64
CA ILE A 54 -13.87 -8.53 10.30
C ILE A 54 -13.28 -9.18 11.56
N LYS A 55 -13.29 -10.52 11.62
CA LYS A 55 -12.60 -11.30 12.68
C LYS A 55 -11.10 -10.95 12.76
N GLY A 56 -10.51 -11.03 13.95
CA GLY A 56 -9.07 -10.85 14.16
C GLY A 56 -8.23 -12.00 13.62
N ASP A 57 -6.96 -12.02 14.03
CA ASP A 57 -5.92 -13.02 13.74
C ASP A 57 -5.71 -13.24 12.24
N LYS A 58 -5.69 -12.15 11.48
CA LYS A 58 -5.45 -12.20 10.03
C LYS A 58 -4.81 -10.95 9.48
N ILE A 59 -4.26 -11.12 8.28
CA ILE A 59 -3.76 -10.02 7.47
C ILE A 59 -4.93 -9.39 6.69
N LEU A 60 -5.08 -8.08 6.80
CA LEU A 60 -6.01 -7.27 6.03
C LEU A 60 -5.24 -6.40 5.04
N ALA A 61 -5.21 -6.84 3.79
CA ALA A 61 -4.68 -6.04 2.68
C ALA A 61 -5.47 -4.73 2.59
N THR A 62 -4.76 -3.60 2.68
CA THR A 62 -5.33 -2.27 2.80
C THR A 62 -4.81 -1.41 1.67
N CYS A 63 -5.72 -0.85 0.87
CA CYS A 63 -5.39 -0.06 -0.32
C CYS A 63 -4.65 -0.85 -1.41
N PHE A 64 -4.98 -2.13 -1.64
CA PHE A 64 -4.39 -2.92 -2.73
C PHE A 64 -5.08 -2.69 -4.08
N ALA A 65 -6.25 -2.04 -4.05
CA ALA A 65 -6.98 -1.59 -5.23
C ALA A 65 -6.96 -0.07 -5.40
N THR A 66 -6.12 0.64 -4.64
CA THR A 66 -5.87 2.09 -4.70
C THR A 66 -4.44 2.34 -4.18
N ASP A 67 -4.11 3.50 -3.63
CA ASP A 67 -2.86 3.74 -2.90
C ASP A 67 -3.18 4.42 -1.56
N PHE A 68 -2.50 4.00 -0.50
CA PHE A 68 -2.77 4.50 0.85
C PHE A 68 -2.35 5.97 1.06
N PHE A 69 -1.34 6.42 0.33
CA PHE A 69 -0.73 7.74 0.51
C PHE A 69 -1.18 8.77 -0.55
N LEU A 70 -2.37 8.59 -1.13
CA LEU A 70 -2.98 9.59 -2.02
C LEU A 70 -3.24 10.91 -1.28
N PRO A 71 -2.87 12.08 -1.85
CA PRO A 71 -3.13 13.40 -1.26
C PRO A 71 -4.58 13.65 -0.88
N GLU A 72 -5.51 13.25 -1.72
CA GLU A 72 -6.95 13.43 -1.50
C GLU A 72 -7.46 12.66 -0.28
N ALA A 73 -6.73 11.63 0.15
CA ALA A 73 -7.03 10.86 1.34
C ALA A 73 -6.37 11.40 2.61
N ASP A 74 -5.55 12.46 2.56
CA ASP A 74 -4.76 12.95 3.70
C ASP A 74 -5.63 13.25 4.93
N GLU A 75 -6.79 13.90 4.74
CA GLU A 75 -7.69 14.20 5.85
C GLU A 75 -8.42 12.96 6.38
N TRP A 76 -8.75 12.01 5.50
CA TRP A 76 -9.41 10.76 5.89
C TRP A 76 -8.45 9.77 6.55
N ARG A 77 -7.15 9.84 6.20
CA ARG A 77 -6.10 8.96 6.71
C ARG A 77 -5.95 9.07 8.22
N LYS A 78 -6.20 10.27 8.79
CA LYS A 78 -6.22 10.51 10.25
C LYS A 78 -7.22 9.58 10.97
N GLU A 79 -8.43 9.45 10.44
CA GLU A 79 -9.45 8.53 10.98
C GLU A 79 -9.05 7.05 10.77
N VAL A 80 -8.48 6.73 9.59
CA VAL A 80 -8.02 5.38 9.25
C VAL A 80 -6.92 4.90 10.20
N TRP A 81 -5.97 5.76 10.56
CA TRP A 81 -4.96 5.43 11.57
C TRP A 81 -5.60 5.11 12.93
N GLY A 82 -6.65 5.84 13.31
CA GLY A 82 -7.44 5.53 14.51
C GLY A 82 -8.06 4.13 14.46
N MET A 83 -8.59 3.73 13.30
CA MET A 83 -9.17 2.39 13.10
C MET A 83 -8.11 1.28 13.14
N ILE A 84 -6.93 1.53 12.55
CA ILE A 84 -5.78 0.61 12.58
C ILE A 84 -5.30 0.40 14.02
N ARG A 85 -5.20 1.50 14.79
CA ARG A 85 -4.81 1.48 16.21
C ARG A 85 -5.83 0.75 17.09
N GLU A 86 -7.12 0.86 16.79
CA GLU A 86 -8.18 0.11 17.50
C GLU A 86 -8.10 -1.40 17.24
N ARG A 87 -7.76 -1.80 16.01
CA ARG A 87 -7.76 -3.20 15.57
C ARG A 87 -6.38 -3.86 15.70
N THR A 88 -5.85 -3.89 16.92
CA THR A 88 -4.57 -4.56 17.23
C THR A 88 -4.59 -6.07 17.01
N ASP A 89 -5.77 -6.67 16.87
CA ASP A 89 -6.00 -8.06 16.50
C ASP A 89 -5.93 -8.32 14.99
N ILE A 90 -5.64 -7.32 14.16
CA ILE A 90 -5.46 -7.46 12.71
C ILE A 90 -4.10 -6.91 12.30
N ASP A 91 -3.39 -7.65 11.45
CA ASP A 91 -2.22 -7.14 10.74
C ASP A 91 -2.64 -6.41 9.46
N PHE A 92 -2.43 -5.10 9.41
CA PHE A 92 -2.70 -4.29 8.23
C PHE A 92 -1.50 -4.34 7.28
N LEU A 93 -1.72 -4.88 6.08
CA LEU A 93 -0.73 -4.91 5.02
C LEU A 93 -1.02 -3.77 4.04
N ILE A 94 -0.11 -2.83 3.91
CA ILE A 94 -0.21 -1.65 3.04
C ILE A 94 0.90 -1.75 2.01
N LEU A 95 0.60 -1.48 0.73
CA LEU A 95 1.59 -1.41 -0.34
C LEU A 95 1.44 -0.07 -1.06
N THR A 96 2.54 0.63 -1.34
CA THR A 96 2.48 1.96 -1.96
C THR A 96 3.61 2.21 -2.96
N LYS A 97 3.34 3.10 -3.92
CA LYS A 97 4.33 3.74 -4.80
C LYS A 97 4.62 5.21 -4.42
N ARG A 98 3.99 5.69 -3.33
CA ARG A 98 3.99 7.08 -2.82
C ARG A 98 4.64 7.17 -1.45
N ILE A 99 5.75 6.44 -1.25
CA ILE A 99 6.37 6.34 0.06
C ILE A 99 6.93 7.67 0.56
N ASP A 100 7.27 8.58 -0.34
CA ASP A 100 7.66 9.98 -0.07
C ASP A 100 6.62 10.76 0.73
N ARG A 101 5.35 10.32 0.67
CA ARG A 101 4.22 10.90 1.40
C ARG A 101 3.95 10.24 2.74
N PHE A 102 4.75 9.25 3.16
CA PHE A 102 4.64 8.61 4.47
C PHE A 102 4.47 9.60 5.64
N PRO A 103 5.28 10.68 5.78
CA PRO A 103 5.15 11.59 6.91
C PRO A 103 3.88 12.45 6.89
N VAL A 104 3.12 12.45 5.78
CA VAL A 104 1.91 13.24 5.65
C VAL A 104 0.75 12.54 6.36
N SER A 105 0.09 13.26 7.28
CA SER A 105 -1.02 12.75 8.08
C SER A 105 -0.68 11.50 8.90
N LEU A 106 0.56 11.40 9.40
CA LEU A 106 0.85 10.46 10.49
C LEU A 106 0.14 10.91 11.77
N PRO A 107 -0.31 9.97 12.61
CA PRO A 107 -0.89 10.30 13.90
C PRO A 107 0.20 10.71 14.90
N ASP A 108 -0.13 11.59 15.85
CA ASP A 108 0.84 12.09 16.85
C ASP A 108 1.45 10.97 17.73
N ASP A 109 0.72 9.86 17.88
CA ASP A 109 1.15 8.68 18.65
C ASP A 109 1.86 7.61 17.81
N TRP A 110 2.27 7.93 16.58
CA TRP A 110 2.96 6.98 15.70
C TRP A 110 4.27 6.42 16.31
N GLY A 111 5.07 7.28 16.96
CA GLY A 111 6.36 6.89 17.54
C GLY A 111 7.27 6.18 16.52
N GLU A 112 7.73 4.98 16.87
CA GLU A 112 8.55 4.10 16.00
C GLU A 112 7.70 3.23 15.04
N GLY A 113 6.38 3.40 15.04
CA GLY A 113 5.41 2.65 14.24
C GLY A 113 4.57 1.67 15.05
N TYR A 114 3.41 1.31 14.48
CA TYR A 114 2.49 0.33 15.08
C TYR A 114 2.90 -1.11 14.81
N ASP A 115 2.80 -1.97 15.83
CA ASP A 115 3.18 -3.40 15.73
C ASP A 115 2.29 -4.17 14.75
N ASN A 116 1.05 -3.72 14.53
CA ASN A 116 0.08 -4.36 13.67
C ASN A 116 0.02 -3.75 12.26
N VAL A 117 1.04 -2.97 11.86
CA VAL A 117 1.16 -2.39 10.51
C VAL A 117 2.38 -2.94 9.79
N ASN A 118 2.19 -3.36 8.54
CA ASN A 118 3.24 -3.79 7.63
C ASN A 118 3.16 -2.96 6.35
N ILE A 119 4.21 -2.19 6.04
CA ILE A 119 4.23 -1.27 4.89
C ILE A 119 5.22 -1.78 3.86
N GLY A 120 4.75 -1.83 2.62
CA GLY A 120 5.50 -2.21 1.45
C GLY A 120 5.84 -1.02 0.59
N CYS A 121 7.09 -0.93 0.17
CA CYS A 121 7.52 0.00 -0.87
C CYS A 121 7.63 -0.72 -2.20
N THR A 122 6.85 -0.29 -3.19
CA THR A 122 7.02 -0.80 -4.56
C THR A 122 8.20 -0.12 -5.24
N VAL A 123 9.08 -0.91 -5.87
CA VAL A 123 10.17 -0.44 -6.72
C VAL A 123 10.20 -1.23 -8.02
N GLU A 124 9.90 -0.60 -9.13
CA GLU A 124 9.80 -1.28 -10.43
C GLU A 124 11.11 -1.35 -11.23
N ASN A 125 12.09 -0.51 -10.89
CA ASN A 125 13.38 -0.40 -11.54
C ASN A 125 14.42 0.18 -10.57
N GLN A 126 15.71 0.16 -10.92
CA GLN A 126 16.82 0.62 -10.09
C GLN A 126 16.68 2.11 -9.76
N ALA A 127 16.36 2.95 -10.74
CA ALA A 127 16.20 4.39 -10.50
C ALA A 127 15.13 4.70 -9.44
N ILE A 128 14.03 3.94 -9.46
CA ILE A 128 12.96 4.05 -8.46
C ILE A 128 13.38 3.44 -7.12
N ALA A 129 14.16 2.35 -7.11
CA ALA A 129 14.74 1.80 -5.89
C ALA A 129 15.64 2.83 -5.19
N ASP A 130 16.56 3.44 -5.94
CA ASP A 130 17.49 4.46 -5.46
C ASP A 130 16.78 5.71 -4.96
N TYR A 131 15.60 6.03 -5.51
CA TYR A 131 14.78 7.15 -5.05
C TYR A 131 13.94 6.81 -3.80
N ARG A 132 13.19 5.69 -3.82
CA ARG A 132 12.18 5.37 -2.81
C ARG A 132 12.76 4.70 -1.57
N LEU A 133 13.75 3.81 -1.73
CA LEU A 133 14.24 2.99 -0.63
C LEU A 133 15.01 3.77 0.44
N PRO A 134 15.83 4.79 0.11
CA PRO A 134 16.43 5.63 1.14
C PRO A 134 15.38 6.30 2.04
N LEU A 135 14.29 6.82 1.46
CA LEU A 135 13.18 7.39 2.21
C LEU A 135 12.50 6.31 3.07
N PHE A 136 12.11 5.19 2.44
CA PHE A 136 11.45 4.07 3.09
C PHE A 136 12.21 3.53 4.32
N LEU A 137 13.53 3.43 4.21
CA LEU A 137 14.40 2.95 5.29
C LEU A 137 14.61 4.00 6.38
N SER A 138 14.53 5.30 6.05
CA SER A 138 14.68 6.40 7.01
C SER A 138 13.47 6.60 7.93
N TYR A 139 12.29 6.13 7.52
CA TYR A 139 11.05 6.39 8.24
C TYR A 139 10.81 5.43 9.41
N PRO A 140 10.18 5.88 10.52
CA PRO A 140 9.89 5.04 11.68
C PRO A 140 8.81 4.02 11.32
N MET A 141 9.23 2.78 11.04
CA MET A 141 8.35 1.65 10.78
C MET A 141 8.93 0.41 11.44
N LYS A 142 8.07 -0.46 11.94
CA LYS A 142 8.49 -1.71 12.58
C LYS A 142 8.63 -2.87 11.61
N ARG A 143 7.76 -2.92 10.58
CA ARG A 143 7.70 -4.01 9.61
C ARG A 143 7.68 -3.45 8.20
N ARG A 144 8.61 -3.94 7.39
CA ARG A 144 8.90 -3.43 6.05
C ARG A 144 9.00 -4.57 5.07
N PHE A 145 8.45 -4.38 3.88
CA PHE A 145 8.77 -5.23 2.75
C PHE A 145 9.05 -4.40 1.50
N ILE A 146 9.87 -4.95 0.62
CA ILE A 146 10.10 -4.38 -0.71
C ILE A 146 9.30 -5.21 -1.70
N ALA A 147 8.58 -4.54 -2.60
CA ALA A 147 7.87 -5.19 -3.68
C ALA A 147 8.44 -4.76 -5.03
N CYS A 148 9.14 -5.66 -5.69
CA CYS A 148 9.57 -5.49 -7.07
C CYS A 148 8.43 -5.94 -8.00
N ALA A 149 7.33 -5.19 -8.01
CA ALA A 149 6.11 -5.55 -8.73
C ALA A 149 5.32 -4.32 -9.26
N PRO A 150 5.21 -4.13 -10.59
CA PRO A 150 5.85 -4.94 -11.61
C PRO A 150 7.36 -4.72 -11.66
N LEU A 151 8.14 -5.78 -11.86
CA LEU A 151 9.57 -5.70 -12.18
C LEU A 151 9.74 -5.31 -13.66
N LEU A 152 10.45 -4.22 -13.93
CA LEU A 152 10.64 -3.66 -15.29
C LEU A 152 12.10 -3.67 -15.76
N GLU A 153 13.04 -3.98 -14.86
CA GLU A 153 14.45 -4.24 -15.14
C GLU A 153 15.06 -5.02 -13.96
N ALA A 154 16.30 -5.45 -14.11
CA ALA A 154 17.06 -6.00 -12.99
C ALA A 154 17.32 -4.91 -11.92
N ILE A 155 17.12 -5.25 -10.65
CA ILE A 155 17.32 -4.34 -9.52
C ILE A 155 18.32 -4.96 -8.54
N ASP A 156 19.39 -4.25 -8.25
CA ASP A 156 20.30 -4.55 -7.15
C ASP A 156 19.76 -3.94 -5.85
N LEU A 157 19.29 -4.80 -4.96
CA LEU A 157 18.79 -4.42 -3.64
C LEU A 157 19.83 -4.53 -2.53
N THR A 158 21.09 -4.90 -2.83
CA THR A 158 22.10 -5.24 -1.81
C THR A 158 22.26 -4.16 -0.74
N ALA A 159 22.22 -2.88 -1.14
CA ALA A 159 22.34 -1.74 -0.22
C ALA A 159 21.10 -1.47 0.64
N TYR A 160 19.96 -2.10 0.33
CA TYR A 160 18.63 -1.73 0.86
C TYR A 160 17.96 -2.81 1.71
N LEU A 161 18.60 -3.95 1.95
CA LEU A 161 17.98 -5.09 2.67
C LEU A 161 17.98 -4.94 4.21
N HIS A 162 18.74 -4.00 4.76
CA HIS A 162 18.79 -3.83 6.22
C HIS A 162 17.42 -3.34 6.77
N GLY A 163 16.88 -4.07 7.75
CA GLY A 163 15.59 -3.72 8.37
C GLY A 163 14.37 -3.99 7.48
N VAL A 164 14.53 -4.81 6.43
CA VAL A 164 13.47 -5.31 5.56
C VAL A 164 13.18 -6.76 5.91
N ASP A 165 11.91 -7.09 6.15
CA ASP A 165 11.49 -8.43 6.57
C ASP A 165 11.51 -9.43 5.41
N HIS A 166 11.11 -8.97 4.22
CA HIS A 166 11.13 -9.78 3.00
C HIS A 166 11.07 -8.92 1.73
N VAL A 167 11.41 -9.55 0.60
CA VAL A 167 11.27 -9.00 -0.75
C VAL A 167 10.27 -9.87 -1.52
N THR A 168 9.34 -9.23 -2.23
CA THR A 168 8.46 -9.91 -3.19
C THR A 168 8.78 -9.44 -4.61
N VAL A 169 8.68 -10.33 -5.59
CA VAL A 169 9.00 -10.04 -6.99
C VAL A 169 7.87 -10.55 -7.87
N GLY A 170 7.47 -9.78 -8.88
CA GLY A 170 6.49 -10.21 -9.87
C GLY A 170 6.43 -9.27 -11.07
N GLY A 171 6.10 -9.82 -12.24
CA GLY A 171 5.88 -9.04 -13.45
C GLY A 171 4.52 -8.34 -13.47
N GLU A 172 4.21 -7.71 -14.61
CA GLU A 172 2.85 -7.22 -14.88
C GLU A 172 1.85 -8.37 -15.04
N THR A 173 0.57 -8.08 -14.79
CA THR A 173 -0.52 -9.04 -14.97
C THR A 173 -1.58 -8.43 -15.88
N GLY A 174 -2.12 -9.23 -16.79
CA GLY A 174 -3.17 -8.80 -17.71
C GLY A 174 -2.82 -9.16 -19.15
N ARG A 175 -3.72 -8.79 -20.07
CA ARG A 175 -3.59 -9.16 -21.49
C ARG A 175 -2.37 -8.52 -22.17
N GLU A 176 -2.06 -7.29 -21.79
CA GLU A 176 -0.99 -6.46 -22.38
C GLU A 176 0.17 -6.31 -21.40
N ALA A 177 0.39 -7.31 -20.53
CA ALA A 177 1.50 -7.32 -19.60
C ALA A 177 2.83 -7.41 -20.38
N ARG A 178 3.80 -6.56 -20.02
CA ARG A 178 5.19 -6.71 -20.48
C ARG A 178 5.75 -8.04 -19.99
N GLU A 179 6.55 -8.66 -20.84
CA GLU A 179 7.32 -9.85 -20.46
C GLU A 179 8.26 -9.50 -19.30
N CYS A 180 8.33 -10.38 -18.31
CA CYS A 180 9.19 -10.22 -17.15
C CYS A 180 10.37 -11.19 -17.29
N ASP A 181 11.46 -10.69 -17.86
CA ASP A 181 12.69 -11.45 -18.14
C ASP A 181 13.91 -10.61 -17.73
N TYR A 182 14.21 -10.58 -16.43
CA TYR A 182 15.21 -9.73 -15.79
C TYR A 182 15.93 -10.44 -14.65
#